data_AF-A0A8T1GUI8-F1
#
_entry.id   AF-A0A8T1GUI8-F1
#
_cell.length_a   1.000
_cell.length_b   1.000
_cell.length_c   1.000
_cell.angle_alpha   90.00
_cell.angle_beta   90.00
_cell.angle_gamma   90.00
#
_symmetry.space_group_name_H-M   'P 1'
#
loop_
_entity.id
_entity.type
_entity.pdbx_description
1 polymer ?
#
loop_
_entity_poly.entity_id
_entity_poly.type
_entity_poly.pdbx_seq_one_letter_code
_entity_poly.pdbx_strand_id
1 'polypeptide(L)'
;MGVANSKPEQIAGTWEFLFEYQADYGQFPGFAPISYQSPMPTPEVFLNDAGTVDAFYNFPDYVILGMIGLVSYMDYFDDDAFVKAHWEEFTRAITWLVDNQGSNGLIDLTKYVVVFLGPGAGMAVNAAAVQCLDGMAGVARAVGDLESANSWIQVAASVKTAINELFWNDTLGNYAVDVSTPEVYGVSATAFALTSGVANETQIKL
;
A
#
# COMPACT_ATOMS: atom_id res chain seq x y z
N MET A 1 8.95 7.90 -0.24
CA MET A 1 10.05 8.37 0.63
C MET A 1 11.32 7.67 0.17
N GLY A 2 12.34 8.41 -0.27
CA GLY A 2 13.60 7.84 -0.77
C GLY A 2 14.57 7.51 0.36
N VAL A 3 15.15 6.31 0.32
CA VAL A 3 15.90 5.66 1.41
C VAL A 3 17.39 6.01 1.40
N ALA A 4 17.75 7.25 1.07
CA ALA A 4 19.11 7.60 0.70
C ALA A 4 20.16 7.57 1.84
N ASN A 5 19.79 7.24 3.08
CA ASN A 5 20.70 7.23 4.23
C ASN A 5 20.49 6.10 5.26
N SER A 6 19.56 5.18 5.04
CA SER A 6 19.39 4.02 5.95
C SER A 6 20.28 2.87 5.49
N LYS A 7 20.89 2.16 6.44
CA LYS A 7 21.65 0.95 6.14
C LYS A 7 20.68 -0.17 5.74
N PRO A 8 20.99 -1.01 4.73
CA PRO A 8 20.10 -2.08 4.28
C PRO A 8 19.72 -3.02 5.41
N GLU A 9 20.64 -3.31 6.34
CA GLU A 9 20.36 -4.19 7.49
C GLU A 9 19.32 -3.59 8.44
N GLN A 10 19.25 -2.25 8.55
CA GLN A 10 18.23 -1.58 9.34
C GLN A 10 16.85 -1.66 8.68
N ILE A 11 16.80 -1.62 7.35
CA ILE A 11 15.55 -1.74 6.59
C ILE A 11 15.05 -3.19 6.66
N ALA A 12 15.92 -4.17 6.39
CA ALA A 12 15.61 -5.59 6.52
C ALA A 12 15.15 -5.94 7.94
N GLY A 13 15.87 -5.50 8.98
CA GLY A 13 15.47 -5.71 10.37
C GLY A 13 14.15 -5.03 10.75
N THR A 14 13.79 -3.92 10.08
CA THR A 14 12.47 -3.30 10.27
C THR A 14 11.37 -4.19 9.69
N TRP A 15 11.59 -4.80 8.53
CA TRP A 15 10.66 -5.77 7.94
C TRP A 15 10.49 -7.01 8.81
N GLU A 16 11.60 -7.61 9.25
CA GLU A 16 11.58 -8.78 10.15
C GLU A 16 10.78 -8.49 11.41
N PHE A 17 10.98 -7.31 12.00
CA PHE A 17 10.18 -6.86 13.14
C PHE A 17 8.69 -6.72 12.80
N LEU A 18 8.33 -6.16 11.65
CA LEU A 18 6.93 -6.00 11.24
C LEU A 18 6.23 -7.34 10.94
N PHE A 19 6.97 -8.35 10.46
CA PHE A 19 6.41 -9.67 10.20
C PHE A 19 5.88 -10.35 11.46
N GLU A 20 6.49 -10.11 12.62
CA GLU A 20 6.00 -10.62 13.90
C GLU A 20 4.59 -10.13 14.24
N TYR A 21 4.17 -8.99 13.68
CA TYR A 21 2.86 -8.36 13.91
C TYR A 21 1.91 -8.48 12.72
N GLN A 22 2.27 -9.21 11.66
CA GLN A 22 1.39 -9.40 10.52
C GLN A 22 0.19 -10.26 10.91
N ALA A 23 -1.01 -9.85 10.51
CA ALA A 23 -2.21 -10.65 10.68
C ALA A 23 -2.13 -11.96 9.88
N ASP A 24 -2.84 -12.99 10.34
CA ASP A 24 -3.00 -14.25 9.59
C ASP A 24 -3.59 -14.02 8.18
N TYR A 25 -4.39 -12.95 8.02
CA TYR A 25 -4.97 -12.53 6.74
C TYR A 25 -4.10 -11.52 5.96
N GLY A 26 -2.86 -11.26 6.39
CA GLY A 26 -1.83 -10.54 5.63
C GLY A 26 -1.65 -9.04 5.93
N GLN A 27 -2.58 -8.41 6.67
CA GLN A 27 -2.46 -6.99 7.01
C GLN A 27 -1.35 -6.72 8.02
N PHE A 28 -0.52 -5.69 7.78
CA PHE A 28 0.44 -5.18 8.76
C PHE A 28 -0.22 -4.21 9.76
N PRO A 29 0.31 -4.07 10.99
CA PRO A 29 -0.33 -3.30 12.08
C PRO A 29 -0.41 -1.78 11.85
N GLY A 30 0.16 -1.25 10.77
CA GLY A 30 0.31 0.18 10.49
C GLY A 30 1.33 0.85 11.41
N PHE A 31 1.09 0.82 12.71
CA PHE A 31 2.05 1.17 13.75
C PHE A 31 2.39 -0.06 14.59
N ALA A 32 3.65 -0.51 14.52
CA ALA A 32 4.18 -1.46 15.50
C ALA A 32 4.79 -0.69 16.67
N PRO A 33 4.67 -1.18 17.92
CA PRO A 33 5.22 -0.49 19.06
C PRO A 33 6.75 -0.51 18.96
N ILE A 34 7.37 0.66 18.98
CA ILE A 34 8.78 0.80 19.38
C ILE A 34 8.73 1.51 20.73
N SER A 35 8.38 0.75 21.76
CA SER A 35 8.13 1.27 23.12
C SER A 35 9.36 1.11 24.01
N TYR A 36 9.45 1.95 25.04
CA TYR A 36 10.39 1.76 26.15
C TYR A 36 9.88 0.73 27.17
N GLN A 37 8.68 0.16 27.00
CA GLN A 37 8.15 -0.88 27.87
C GLN A 37 8.94 -2.18 27.71
N SER A 38 9.39 -2.73 28.85
CA SER A 38 10.11 -3.99 28.93
C SER A 38 9.39 -4.94 29.91
N PRO A 39 9.00 -6.16 29.48
CA PRO A 39 9.12 -6.65 28.11
C PRO A 39 8.22 -5.86 27.15
N MET A 40 8.62 -5.80 25.88
CA MET A 40 7.74 -5.30 24.82
C MET A 40 6.46 -6.13 24.80
N PRO A 41 5.28 -5.52 24.60
CA PRO A 41 4.06 -6.29 24.41
C PRO A 41 4.24 -7.22 23.22
N THR A 42 3.82 -8.49 23.38
CA THR A 42 3.78 -9.44 22.27
C THR A 42 2.85 -8.90 21.17
N PRO A 43 2.98 -9.37 19.93
CA PRO A 43 2.03 -9.03 18.87
C PRO A 43 0.57 -9.21 19.29
N GLU A 44 0.25 -10.33 19.93
CA GLU A 44 -1.08 -10.61 20.46
C GLU A 44 -1.53 -9.56 21.48
N VAL A 45 -0.69 -9.21 22.45
CA VAL A 45 -1.03 -8.18 23.43
C VAL A 45 -1.18 -6.83 22.73
N PHE A 46 -0.22 -6.40 21.92
CA PHE A 46 -0.30 -5.08 21.27
C PHE A 46 -1.55 -4.92 20.41
N LEU A 47 -1.90 -5.94 19.63
CA LEU A 47 -3.03 -5.89 18.71
C LEU A 47 -4.38 -5.99 19.43
N ASN A 48 -4.46 -6.65 20.59
CA ASN A 48 -5.71 -6.87 21.32
C ASN A 48 -5.87 -6.00 22.59
N ASP A 49 -4.82 -5.33 23.08
CA ASP A 49 -4.80 -4.63 24.38
C ASP A 49 -5.28 -3.16 24.30
N ALA A 50 -6.32 -2.91 23.52
CA ALA A 50 -7.08 -1.65 23.51
C ALA A 50 -8.49 -1.79 24.11
N GLY A 51 -8.76 -2.89 24.82
CA GLY A 51 -10.10 -3.23 25.32
C GLY A 51 -11.04 -3.77 24.23
N THR A 52 -10.49 -4.25 23.11
CA THR A 52 -11.23 -4.87 22.02
C THR A 52 -11.03 -6.39 22.05
N VAL A 53 -12.07 -7.14 21.68
CA VAL A 53 -12.00 -8.62 21.56
C VAL A 53 -11.31 -9.05 20.26
N ASP A 54 -11.24 -8.13 19.30
CA ASP A 54 -10.64 -8.32 17.99
C ASP A 54 -9.36 -7.50 17.85
N ALA A 55 -8.40 -8.07 17.11
CA ALA A 55 -7.12 -7.44 16.81
C ALA A 55 -7.31 -6.14 16.02
N PHE A 56 -6.68 -5.06 16.50
CA PHE A 56 -6.90 -3.70 16.01
C PHE A 56 -5.81 -3.27 15.02
N TYR A 57 -6.12 -3.37 13.73
CA TYR A 57 -5.23 -2.98 12.63
C TYR A 57 -5.66 -1.65 12.01
N ASN A 58 -5.13 -0.55 12.54
CA ASN A 58 -5.33 0.78 11.98
C ASN A 58 -4.39 1.07 10.80
N PHE A 59 -4.69 2.14 10.07
CA PHE A 59 -3.85 2.65 8.98
C PHE A 59 -3.58 1.55 7.93
N PRO A 60 -4.64 0.95 7.36
CA PRO A 60 -4.50 -0.11 6.36
C PRO A 60 -3.66 0.34 5.15
N ASP A 61 -3.71 1.63 4.83
CA ASP A 61 -2.93 2.25 3.77
C ASP A 61 -1.42 2.32 4.05
N TYR A 62 -0.97 2.07 5.29
CA TYR A 62 0.45 1.90 5.58
C TYR A 62 1.00 0.59 5.03
N VAL A 63 0.17 -0.43 4.80
CA VAL A 63 0.59 -1.62 4.05
C VAL A 63 1.01 -1.21 2.63
N ILE A 64 0.20 -0.37 1.97
CA ILE A 64 0.49 0.14 0.61
C ILE A 64 1.81 0.93 0.63
N LEU A 65 1.96 1.87 1.57
CA LEU A 65 3.17 2.68 1.68
C LEU A 65 4.42 1.85 2.04
N GLY A 66 4.26 0.84 2.89
CA GLY A 66 5.31 -0.11 3.24
C GLY A 66 5.79 -0.88 2.03
N MET A 67 4.87 -1.46 1.25
CA MET A 67 5.21 -2.19 0.02
C MET A 67 5.86 -1.30 -1.05
N ILE A 68 5.42 -0.04 -1.22
CA ILE A 68 6.14 0.94 -2.07
C ILE A 68 7.57 1.15 -1.54
N GLY A 69 7.75 1.16 -0.23
CA GLY A 69 9.08 1.17 0.41
C GLY A 69 9.92 -0.06 0.10
N LEU A 70 9.32 -1.26 0.07
CA LEU A 70 10.00 -2.49 -0.34
C LEU A 70 10.43 -2.45 -1.82
N VAL A 71 9.57 -1.95 -2.71
CA VAL A 71 9.93 -1.76 -4.12
C VAL A 71 11.16 -0.84 -4.22
N SER A 72 11.14 0.28 -3.49
CA SER A 72 12.28 1.20 -3.45
C SER A 72 13.55 0.57 -2.86
N TYR A 73 13.40 -0.35 -1.89
CA TYR A 73 14.50 -1.12 -1.31
C TYR A 73 15.11 -2.05 -2.36
N MET A 74 14.28 -2.79 -3.10
CA MET A 74 14.73 -3.67 -4.18
C MET A 74 15.40 -2.90 -5.31
N ASP A 75 14.83 -1.78 -5.74
CA ASP A 75 15.41 -0.92 -6.78
C ASP A 75 16.83 -0.41 -6.43
N TYR A 76 17.12 -0.24 -5.13
CA TYR A 76 18.39 0.30 -4.66
C TYR A 76 19.42 -0.77 -4.29
N PHE A 77 18.98 -1.86 -3.65
CA PHE A 77 19.88 -2.86 -3.06
C PHE A 77 19.90 -4.20 -3.80
N ASP A 78 18.93 -4.48 -4.67
CA ASP A 78 18.81 -5.76 -5.39
C ASP A 78 18.89 -6.98 -4.44
N ASP A 79 18.31 -6.86 -3.24
CA ASP A 79 18.40 -7.86 -2.18
C ASP A 79 17.35 -8.97 -2.35
N ASP A 80 17.50 -9.65 -3.47
CA ASP A 80 16.76 -10.84 -3.88
C ASP A 80 16.74 -11.92 -2.79
N ALA A 81 17.85 -12.09 -2.07
CA ALA A 81 18.01 -13.15 -1.08
C ALA A 81 17.08 -12.91 0.11
N PHE A 82 17.04 -11.67 0.63
CA PHE A 82 16.12 -11.30 1.69
C PHE A 82 14.66 -11.46 1.26
N VAL A 83 14.28 -10.92 0.09
CA VAL A 83 12.89 -11.00 -0.36
C VAL A 83 12.45 -12.45 -0.61
N LYS A 84 13.33 -13.30 -1.17
CA LYS A 84 13.04 -14.73 -1.35
C LYS A 84 12.86 -15.45 -0.01
N ALA A 85 13.62 -15.08 1.02
CA ALA A 85 13.52 -15.68 2.34
C ALA A 85 12.20 -15.35 3.06
N HIS A 86 11.59 -14.20 2.73
CA HIS A 86 10.36 -13.68 3.36
C HIS A 86 9.22 -13.49 2.36
N TRP A 87 9.22 -14.24 1.26
CA TRP A 87 8.27 -14.03 0.16
C TRP A 87 6.83 -14.28 0.57
N GLU A 88 6.61 -15.22 1.50
CA GLU A 88 5.28 -15.53 2.02
C GLU A 88 4.66 -14.32 2.74
N GLU A 89 5.41 -13.64 3.59
CA GLU A 89 4.97 -12.44 4.31
C GLU A 89 4.56 -11.33 3.34
N PHE A 90 5.39 -11.08 2.32
CA PHE A 90 5.11 -10.05 1.33
C PHE A 90 3.92 -10.38 0.44
N THR A 91 3.81 -11.62 -0.01
CA THR A 91 2.67 -12.06 -0.84
C THR A 91 1.36 -12.02 -0.07
N ARG A 92 1.33 -12.41 1.22
CA ARG A 92 0.13 -12.27 2.07
C ARG A 92 -0.33 -10.81 2.15
N ALA A 93 0.59 -9.86 2.27
CA ALA A 93 0.25 -8.43 2.30
C ALA A 93 -0.35 -7.93 0.98
N ILE A 94 0.15 -8.40 -0.17
CA ILE A 94 -0.42 -8.03 -1.47
C ILE A 94 -1.76 -8.73 -1.72
N THR A 95 -1.90 -10.00 -1.37
CA THR A 95 -3.19 -10.70 -1.43
C THR A 95 -4.25 -9.97 -0.61
N TRP A 96 -3.91 -9.57 0.62
CA TRP A 96 -4.79 -8.73 1.43
C TRP A 96 -5.20 -7.44 0.72
N LEU A 97 -4.26 -6.72 0.09
CA LEU A 97 -4.58 -5.49 -0.64
C LEU A 97 -5.54 -5.76 -1.80
N VAL A 98 -5.30 -6.81 -2.58
CA VAL A 98 -6.15 -7.23 -3.71
C VAL A 98 -7.56 -7.59 -3.21
N ASP A 99 -7.68 -8.28 -2.08
CA ASP A 99 -8.97 -8.66 -1.48
C ASP A 99 -9.80 -7.46 -0.99
N ASN A 100 -9.20 -6.26 -0.90
CA ASN A 100 -9.92 -5.02 -0.62
C ASN A 100 -10.45 -4.34 -1.89
N GLN A 101 -10.30 -4.94 -3.08
CA GLN A 101 -10.90 -4.39 -4.30
C GLN A 101 -12.43 -4.59 -4.28
N GLY A 102 -13.16 -3.48 -4.32
CA GLY A 102 -14.62 -3.45 -4.40
C GLY A 102 -15.16 -3.73 -5.81
N SER A 103 -16.48 -3.87 -5.90
CA SER A 103 -17.19 -4.18 -7.16
C SER A 103 -17.11 -3.08 -8.22
N ASN A 104 -16.77 -1.85 -7.83
CA ASN A 104 -16.50 -0.73 -8.74
C ASN A 104 -15.06 -0.69 -9.24
N GLY A 105 -14.24 -1.70 -8.91
CA GLY A 105 -12.84 -1.80 -9.32
C GLY A 105 -11.85 -0.97 -8.49
N LEU A 106 -12.33 -0.19 -7.51
CA LEU A 106 -11.47 0.56 -6.60
C LEU A 106 -11.10 -0.27 -5.37
N ILE A 107 -9.93 -0.02 -4.80
CA ILE A 107 -9.60 -0.44 -3.45
C ILE A 107 -10.49 0.32 -2.46
N ASP A 108 -11.11 -0.41 -1.54
CA ASP A 108 -12.01 0.11 -0.52
C ASP A 108 -11.52 -0.25 0.90
N LEU A 109 -10.97 0.76 1.56
CA LEU A 109 -10.50 0.66 2.95
C LEU A 109 -11.48 1.31 3.95
N THR A 110 -12.72 1.62 3.54
CA THR A 110 -13.70 2.33 4.40
C THR A 110 -14.16 1.51 5.60
N LYS A 111 -14.01 0.17 5.56
CA LYS A 111 -14.28 -0.71 6.71
C LYS A 111 -13.30 -0.52 7.88
N TYR A 112 -12.17 0.16 7.65
CA TYR A 112 -11.16 0.44 8.65
C TYR A 112 -11.34 1.81 9.28
N VAL A 113 -10.90 1.97 10.53
CA VAL A 113 -11.21 3.16 11.34
C VAL A 113 -10.46 4.40 10.88
N VAL A 114 -9.17 4.27 10.56
CA VAL A 114 -8.33 5.41 10.18
C VAL A 114 -7.52 5.07 8.95
N VAL A 115 -7.65 5.91 7.92
CA VAL A 115 -6.86 5.87 6.68
C VAL A 115 -6.10 7.19 6.60
N PHE A 116 -4.78 7.13 6.50
CA PHE A 116 -3.91 8.30 6.59
C PHE A 116 -3.91 9.14 5.30
N LEU A 117 -3.94 8.49 4.14
CA LEU A 117 -3.87 9.13 2.83
C LEU A 117 -5.12 9.95 2.46
N GLY A 118 -6.21 9.77 3.20
CA GLY A 118 -7.49 10.46 2.99
C GLY A 118 -8.68 9.49 3.03
N PRO A 119 -9.73 9.74 2.22
CA PRO A 119 -10.88 8.84 2.14
C PRO A 119 -10.47 7.40 1.80
N GLY A 120 -11.07 6.41 2.47
CA GLY A 120 -10.67 5.00 2.38
C GLY A 120 -10.84 4.35 1.00
N ALA A 121 -11.81 4.83 0.21
CA ALA A 121 -11.96 4.48 -1.20
C ALA A 121 -11.55 5.64 -2.11
N GLY A 122 -10.79 6.62 -1.60
CA GLY A 122 -10.45 7.86 -2.28
C GLY A 122 -9.30 7.72 -3.27
N MET A 123 -9.03 8.82 -3.98
CA MET A 123 -8.06 8.87 -5.07
C MET A 123 -6.63 8.54 -4.63
N ALA A 124 -6.18 9.09 -3.50
CA ALA A 124 -4.81 8.89 -3.02
C ALA A 124 -4.54 7.42 -2.65
N VAL A 125 -5.49 6.75 -1.98
CA VAL A 125 -5.39 5.32 -1.65
C VAL A 125 -5.32 4.49 -2.92
N ASN A 126 -6.21 4.75 -3.87
CA ASN A 126 -6.29 3.98 -5.11
C ASN A 126 -5.08 4.18 -6.01
N ALA A 127 -4.61 5.42 -6.19
CA ALA A 127 -3.41 5.69 -6.96
C ALA A 127 -2.16 5.11 -6.28
N ALA A 128 -2.03 5.19 -4.95
CA ALA A 128 -0.95 4.52 -4.22
C ALA A 128 -1.03 2.99 -4.36
N ALA A 129 -2.23 2.41 -4.38
CA ALA A 129 -2.41 0.97 -4.61
C ALA A 129 -1.95 0.54 -6.01
N VAL A 130 -2.23 1.34 -7.06
CA VAL A 130 -1.69 1.10 -8.41
C VAL A 130 -0.16 1.10 -8.38
N GLN A 131 0.47 2.10 -7.75
CA GLN A 131 1.92 2.18 -7.62
C GLN A 131 2.51 0.97 -6.86
N CYS A 132 1.85 0.56 -5.78
CA CYS A 132 2.22 -0.61 -4.99
C CYS A 132 2.16 -1.90 -5.82
N LEU A 133 1.02 -2.18 -6.45
CA LEU A 133 0.78 -3.41 -7.21
C LEU A 133 1.70 -3.52 -8.44
N ASP A 134 1.90 -2.43 -9.17
CA ASP A 134 2.81 -2.41 -10.32
C ASP A 134 4.28 -2.62 -9.89
N GLY A 135 4.72 -1.91 -8.86
CA GLY A 135 6.06 -2.07 -8.31
C GLY A 135 6.31 -3.47 -7.75
N MET A 136 5.37 -4.02 -7.00
CA MET A 136 5.47 -5.38 -6.45
C MET A 136 5.38 -6.46 -7.52
N ALA A 137 4.68 -6.21 -8.64
CA ALA A 137 4.78 -7.09 -9.80
C ALA A 137 6.20 -7.10 -10.39
N GLY A 138 6.93 -5.98 -10.32
CA GLY A 138 8.36 -5.92 -10.62
C GLY A 138 9.20 -6.80 -9.68
N VAL A 139 8.98 -6.67 -8.37
CA VAL A 139 9.66 -7.48 -7.34
C VAL A 139 9.36 -8.98 -7.53
N ALA A 140 8.10 -9.34 -7.78
CA ALA A 140 7.69 -10.72 -8.05
C ALA A 140 8.44 -11.33 -9.25
N ARG A 141 8.65 -10.56 -10.33
CA ARG A 141 9.47 -11.00 -11.47
C ARG A 141 10.92 -11.22 -11.07
N ALA A 142 11.52 -10.32 -10.28
CA ALA A 142 12.90 -10.45 -9.81
C ALA A 142 13.10 -11.75 -8.99
N VAL A 143 12.12 -12.09 -8.15
CA VAL A 143 12.18 -13.32 -7.33
C VAL A 143 11.71 -14.59 -8.03
N GLY A 144 11.21 -14.49 -9.27
CA GLY A 144 10.80 -15.61 -10.11
C GLY A 144 9.32 -16.02 -9.99
N ASP A 145 8.51 -15.27 -9.25
CA ASP A 145 7.07 -15.50 -9.12
C ASP A 145 6.27 -14.77 -10.22
N LEU A 146 6.29 -15.35 -11.42
CA LEU A 146 5.62 -14.77 -12.58
C LEU A 146 4.09 -14.83 -12.50
N GLU A 147 3.53 -15.74 -11.70
CA GLU A 147 2.08 -15.85 -11.52
C GLU A 147 1.55 -14.65 -10.73
N SER A 148 2.14 -14.38 -9.56
CA SER A 148 1.83 -13.20 -8.76
C SER A 148 2.09 -11.91 -9.55
N ALA A 149 3.21 -11.82 -10.27
CA ALA A 149 3.51 -10.66 -11.10
C ALA A 149 2.42 -10.34 -12.14
N ASN A 150 1.92 -11.38 -12.83
CA ASN A 150 0.89 -11.22 -13.86
C ASN A 150 -0.49 -10.93 -13.26
N SER A 151 -0.79 -11.48 -12.09
CA SER A 151 -2.03 -11.18 -11.37
C SER A 151 -2.05 -9.72 -10.89
N TRP A 152 -1.00 -9.29 -10.20
CA TRP A 152 -0.96 -7.95 -9.59
C TRP A 152 -0.94 -6.83 -10.62
N ILE A 153 -0.27 -7.01 -11.77
CA ILE A 153 -0.32 -6.02 -12.86
C ILE A 153 -1.72 -5.90 -13.47
N GLN A 154 -2.49 -6.98 -13.54
CA GLN A 154 -3.87 -6.94 -14.03
C GLN A 154 -4.78 -6.19 -13.05
N VAL A 155 -4.62 -6.43 -11.75
CA VAL A 155 -5.36 -5.68 -10.72
C VAL A 155 -4.98 -4.20 -10.77
N ALA A 156 -3.69 -3.86 -10.88
CA ALA A 156 -3.23 -2.48 -11.00
C ALA A 156 -3.87 -1.77 -12.22
N ALA A 157 -3.91 -2.44 -13.38
CA ALA A 157 -4.55 -1.91 -14.58
C ALA A 157 -6.07 -1.71 -14.41
N SER A 158 -6.74 -2.63 -13.71
CA SER A 158 -8.16 -2.53 -13.39
C SER A 158 -8.45 -1.33 -12.49
N VAL A 159 -7.69 -1.17 -11.40
CA VAL A 159 -7.82 -0.02 -10.48
C VAL A 159 -7.53 1.29 -11.23
N LYS A 160 -6.48 1.34 -12.06
CA LYS A 160 -6.17 2.53 -12.89
C LYS A 160 -7.29 2.91 -13.84
N THR A 161 -8.00 1.93 -14.40
CA THR A 161 -9.17 2.15 -15.26
C THR A 161 -10.30 2.79 -14.44
N ALA A 162 -10.67 2.17 -13.31
CA ALA A 162 -11.70 2.70 -12.42
C ALA A 162 -11.37 4.12 -11.91
N ILE A 163 -10.10 4.41 -11.62
CA ILE A 163 -9.68 5.75 -11.21
C ILE A 163 -9.99 6.79 -12.29
N ASN A 164 -9.60 6.52 -13.53
CA ASN A 164 -9.78 7.47 -14.64
C ASN A 164 -11.26 7.64 -15.01
N GLU A 165 -12.08 6.62 -14.80
CA GLU A 165 -13.53 6.70 -15.03
C GLU A 165 -14.27 7.47 -13.93
N LEU A 166 -13.82 7.35 -12.67
CA LEU A 166 -14.60 7.81 -11.51
C LEU A 166 -14.09 9.11 -10.86
N PHE A 167 -12.78 9.40 -10.94
CA PHE A 167 -12.19 10.55 -10.24
C PHE A 167 -11.78 11.69 -11.14
N TRP A 168 -11.51 11.45 -12.43
CA TRP A 168 -11.08 12.50 -13.34
C TRP A 168 -12.23 13.48 -13.62
N ASN A 169 -11.98 14.77 -13.40
CA ASN A 169 -12.91 15.84 -13.72
C ASN A 169 -12.36 16.66 -14.89
N ASP A 170 -12.93 16.47 -16.09
CA ASP A 170 -12.51 17.19 -17.31
C ASP A 170 -12.70 18.71 -17.23
N THR A 171 -13.65 19.20 -16.43
CA THR A 171 -13.92 20.64 -16.31
C THR A 171 -12.83 21.32 -15.47
N LEU A 172 -12.42 20.68 -14.39
CA LEU A 172 -11.36 21.17 -13.52
C LEU A 172 -9.95 20.80 -14.01
N GLY A 173 -9.84 19.78 -14.87
CA GLY A 173 -8.56 19.22 -15.28
C GLY A 173 -7.81 18.56 -14.12
N ASN A 174 -8.51 17.97 -13.15
CA ASN A 174 -7.88 17.36 -11.97
C ASN A 174 -8.67 16.14 -11.48
N TYR A 175 -8.03 15.34 -10.63
CA TYR A 175 -8.69 14.24 -9.93
C TYR A 175 -9.33 14.73 -8.63
N ALA A 176 -10.58 14.31 -8.41
CA ALA A 176 -11.27 14.50 -7.15
C ALA A 176 -10.59 13.71 -6.01
N VAL A 177 -10.71 14.17 -4.77
CA VAL A 177 -10.23 13.41 -3.60
C VAL A 177 -11.09 12.18 -3.31
N ASP A 178 -12.39 12.30 -3.56
CA ASP A 178 -13.43 11.29 -3.34
C ASP A 178 -14.49 11.42 -4.45
N VAL A 179 -15.05 10.28 -4.89
CA VAL A 179 -16.08 10.22 -5.94
C VAL A 179 -17.35 10.99 -5.56
N SER A 180 -17.65 11.12 -4.27
CA SER A 180 -18.80 11.88 -3.76
C SER A 180 -18.59 13.40 -3.76
N THR A 181 -17.35 13.86 -3.97
CA THR A 181 -16.98 15.27 -3.96
C THR A 181 -16.16 15.62 -5.22
N PRO A 182 -16.77 15.59 -6.42
CA PRO A 182 -16.06 15.70 -7.70
C PRO A 182 -15.35 17.06 -7.93
N GLU A 183 -15.69 18.07 -7.12
CA GLU A 183 -15.11 19.42 -7.19
C GLU A 183 -13.96 19.63 -6.18
N VAL A 184 -13.76 18.69 -5.26
CA VAL A 184 -12.72 18.79 -4.22
C VAL A 184 -11.49 18.02 -4.68
N TYR A 185 -10.36 18.71 -4.80
CA TYR A 185 -9.06 18.14 -5.15
C TYR A 185 -8.04 18.39 -4.04
N GLY A 186 -6.97 17.60 -4.02
CA GLY A 186 -6.00 17.63 -2.93
C GLY A 186 -4.60 17.23 -3.39
N VAL A 187 -3.60 17.73 -2.66
CA VAL A 187 -2.19 17.51 -3.01
C VAL A 187 -1.83 16.03 -3.05
N SER A 188 -2.35 15.21 -2.14
CA SER A 188 -2.09 13.76 -2.13
C SER A 188 -2.69 13.07 -3.35
N ALA A 189 -3.93 13.41 -3.72
CA ALA A 189 -4.59 12.88 -4.91
C ALA A 189 -3.78 13.18 -6.18
N THR A 190 -3.39 14.44 -6.38
CA THR A 190 -2.57 14.85 -7.53
C THR A 190 -1.18 14.20 -7.51
N ALA A 191 -0.49 14.21 -6.37
CA ALA A 191 0.86 13.65 -6.26
C ALA A 191 0.88 12.16 -6.59
N PHE A 192 -0.03 11.37 -6.00
CA PHE A 192 -0.09 9.93 -6.29
C PHE A 192 -0.59 9.65 -7.69
N ALA A 193 -1.50 10.46 -8.26
CA ALA A 193 -1.90 10.31 -9.67
C ALA A 193 -0.69 10.37 -10.62
N LEU A 194 0.26 11.27 -10.32
CA LEU A 194 1.50 11.42 -11.08
C LEU A 194 2.49 10.29 -10.81
N THR A 195 2.81 9.98 -9.54
CA THR A 195 3.86 9.00 -9.20
C THR A 195 3.47 7.56 -9.53
N SER A 196 2.18 7.24 -9.52
CA SER A 196 1.65 5.93 -9.90
C SER A 196 1.50 5.73 -11.40
N GLY A 197 1.69 6.79 -12.20
CA GLY A 197 1.43 6.77 -13.63
C GLY A 197 -0.05 6.61 -13.99
N VAL A 198 -0.97 6.85 -13.05
CA VAL A 198 -2.42 6.84 -13.32
C VAL A 198 -2.82 7.98 -14.25
N ALA A 199 -2.23 9.16 -14.07
CA ALA A 199 -2.39 10.29 -14.98
C ALA A 199 -1.70 10.02 -16.31
N ASN A 200 -2.44 10.16 -17.41
CA ASN A 200 -1.90 10.05 -18.77
C ASN A 200 -1.19 11.35 -19.22
N GLU A 201 -0.54 11.30 -20.38
CA GLU A 201 0.26 12.44 -20.88
C GLU A 201 -0.52 13.75 -21.05
N THR A 202 -1.82 13.68 -21.30
CA THR A 202 -2.68 14.88 -21.40
C THR A 202 -3.02 15.40 -20.02
N GLN A 203 -3.36 14.51 -19.09
CA GLN A 203 -3.72 14.85 -17.71
C GLN A 203 -2.52 15.44 -16.94
N ILE A 204 -1.29 15.01 -17.23
CA ILE A 204 -0.06 15.54 -16.60
C ILE A 204 0.21 17.01 -16.99
N LYS A 205 -0.31 17.49 -18.12
CA LYS A 205 0.01 18.82 -18.69
C LYS A 205 -0.95 19.93 -18.26
N LEU A 206 -2.04 19.59 -17.56
CA LEU A 206 -3.07 20.51 -17.06
C LEU A 206 -2.67 21.05 -15.69
#